data_AF-A0A1C3WD94-F1
#
_entry.id   AF-A0A1C3WD94-F1
#
_cell.length_a   1.000
_cell.length_b   1.000
_cell.length_c   1.000
_cell.angle_alpha   90.00
_cell.angle_beta   90.00
_cell.angle_gamma   90.00
#
_symmetry.space_group_name_H-M   'P 1'
#
loop_
_entity.id
_entity.type
_entity.pdbx_description
1 polymer ?
#
loop_
_entity_poly.entity_id
_entity_poly.type
_entity_poly.pdbx_seq_one_letter_code
_entity_poly.pdbx_strand_id
1 'polypeptide(L)'
;MAISLAERVAQLDAEQRLLVKAEQDIESGWQRVRDQEDRVRELMAGGHDTRQAERLVDLLKQTLIEWERHRTLIEQRVTFLQHEVNPEA
;
A
#
# COMPACT_ATOMS: atom_id res chain seq x y z
N MET A 1 -25.42 15.84 10.67
CA MET A 1 -24.77 16.32 11.92
C MET A 1 -23.43 16.92 11.53
N ALA A 2 -23.08 18.09 12.05
CA ALA A 2 -21.75 18.66 11.82
C ALA A 2 -20.72 17.85 12.62
N ILE A 3 -19.67 17.37 11.97
CA ILE A 3 -18.56 16.68 12.64
C ILE A 3 -17.80 17.72 13.47
N SER A 4 -17.56 17.42 14.74
CA SER A 4 -16.82 18.30 15.65
C SER A 4 -15.34 18.38 15.31
N LEU A 5 -14.66 19.45 15.73
CA LEU A 5 -13.21 19.58 15.57
C LEU A 5 -12.44 18.41 16.22
N ALA A 6 -12.87 17.97 17.40
CA ALA A 6 -12.25 16.85 18.10
C ALA A 6 -12.37 15.53 17.31
N GLU A 7 -13.53 15.29 16.68
CA GLU A 7 -13.71 14.12 15.80
C GLU A 7 -12.85 14.23 14.53
N ARG A 8 -12.67 15.43 13.95
CA ARG A 8 -11.78 15.64 12.81
C ARG A 8 -10.31 15.38 13.14
N VAL A 9 -9.85 15.82 14.30
CA VAL A 9 -8.49 15.53 14.81
C VAL A 9 -8.31 14.03 14.99
N ALA A 10 -9.28 13.35 15.61
CA ALA A 10 -9.21 11.89 15.78
C ALA A 10 -9.20 11.13 14.44
N GLN A 11 -9.95 11.60 13.44
CA GLN A 11 -9.91 11.07 12.08
C GLN A 11 -8.55 11.29 11.44
N LEU A 12 -7.98 12.50 11.54
CA LEU A 12 -6.66 12.82 10.99
C LEU A 12 -5.58 11.90 11.56
N ASP A 13 -5.57 11.74 12.89
CA ASP A 13 -4.63 10.84 13.58
C ASP A 13 -4.78 9.38 13.12
N ALA A 14 -6.01 8.93 12.86
CA ALA A 14 -6.26 7.57 12.37
C ALA A 14 -5.76 7.36 10.94
N GLU A 15 -6.05 8.29 10.03
CA GLU A 15 -5.60 8.24 8.64
C GLU A 15 -4.08 8.30 8.55
N GLN A 16 -3.42 9.10 9.38
CA GLN A 16 -1.96 9.21 9.39
C GLN A 16 -1.28 7.92 9.88
N ARG A 17 -1.88 7.21 10.85
CA ARG A 17 -1.43 5.85 11.23
C ARG A 17 -1.64 4.84 10.11
N LEU A 18 -2.78 4.92 9.40
CA LEU A 18 -3.05 4.05 8.25
C LEU A 18 -2.07 4.29 7.12
N LEU A 19 -1.66 5.53 6.88
CA LEU A 19 -0.68 5.88 5.86
C LEU A 19 0.68 5.23 6.14
N VAL A 20 1.19 5.38 7.38
CA VAL A 20 2.46 4.74 7.80
C VAL A 20 2.39 3.22 7.63
N LYS A 21 1.27 2.61 8.03
CA LYS A 21 1.09 1.17 7.86
C LYS A 21 1.07 0.78 6.37
N ALA A 22 0.35 1.53 5.52
CA ALA A 22 0.28 1.26 4.10
C ALA A 22 1.67 1.33 3.43
N GLU A 23 2.51 2.28 3.82
CA GLU A 23 3.90 2.38 3.36
C GLU A 23 4.73 1.15 3.73
N GLN A 24 4.65 0.70 4.99
CA GLN A 24 5.34 -0.50 5.47
C GLN A 24 4.85 -1.78 4.77
N ASP A 25 3.54 -1.91 4.58
CA ASP A 25 2.92 -3.04 3.91
C ASP A 25 3.34 -3.10 2.42
N ILE A 26 3.38 -1.96 1.73
CA ILE A 26 3.85 -1.84 0.33
C ILE A 26 5.33 -2.21 0.22
N GLU A 27 6.19 -1.68 1.10
CA GLU A 27 7.62 -2.01 1.10
C GLU A 27 7.84 -3.52 1.31
N SER A 28 7.17 -4.09 2.31
CA SER A 28 7.21 -5.52 2.61
C SER A 28 6.68 -6.36 1.45
N GLY A 29 5.63 -5.89 0.77
CA GLY A 29 5.07 -6.55 -0.40
C GLY A 29 6.03 -6.55 -1.60
N TRP A 30 6.72 -5.43 -1.85
CA TRP A 30 7.76 -5.36 -2.89
C TRP A 30 8.94 -6.30 -2.60
N GLN A 31 9.35 -6.41 -1.33
CA GLN A 31 10.37 -7.40 -0.96
C GLN A 31 9.91 -8.83 -1.25
N ARG A 32 8.67 -9.16 -0.89
CA ARG A 32 8.09 -10.47 -1.21
C ARG A 32 8.04 -10.75 -2.71
N VAL A 33 7.73 -9.76 -3.55
CA VAL A 33 7.74 -9.93 -5.01
C VAL A 33 9.14 -10.26 -5.50
N ARG A 34 10.16 -9.54 -5.05
CA ARG A 34 11.56 -9.85 -5.38
C ARG A 34 11.93 -11.28 -4.99
N ASP A 35 11.59 -11.68 -3.75
CA ASP A 35 11.86 -13.04 -3.28
C ASP A 35 11.15 -14.11 -4.14
N GLN A 36 9.95 -13.85 -4.65
CA GLN A 36 9.25 -14.77 -5.56
C GLN A 36 9.89 -14.79 -6.95
N GLU A 37 10.32 -13.66 -7.49
CA GLU A 37 11.05 -13.60 -8.76
C GLU A 37 12.35 -14.42 -8.70
N ASP A 38 13.08 -14.33 -7.58
CA ASP A 38 14.30 -15.11 -7.33
C ASP A 38 14.01 -16.61 -7.36
N ARG A 39 12.95 -17.05 -6.67
CA ARG A 39 12.52 -18.46 -6.68
C ARG A 39 12.08 -18.93 -8.07
N VAL A 40 11.41 -18.09 -8.84
CA VAL A 40 11.05 -18.40 -10.23
C VAL A 40 12.32 -18.63 -11.05
N ARG A 41 13.33 -17.77 -10.92
CA ARG A 41 14.63 -17.93 -11.61
C ARG A 41 15.32 -19.24 -11.25
N GLU A 42 15.29 -19.64 -9.97
CA GLU A 42 15.81 -20.94 -9.52
C GLU A 42 15.06 -22.12 -10.14
N LEU A 43 13.72 -22.06 -10.17
CA LEU A 43 12.89 -23.11 -10.79
C LEU A 43 13.16 -23.24 -12.29
N MET A 44 13.30 -22.11 -13.00
CA MET A 44 13.66 -22.10 -14.42
C MET A 44 15.02 -22.74 -14.65
N ALA A 45 16.02 -22.40 -13.84
CA ALA A 45 17.36 -22.98 -13.93
C ALA A 45 17.36 -24.51 -13.66
N GLY A 46 16.45 -24.97 -12.79
CA GLY A 46 16.20 -26.39 -12.54
C GLY A 46 15.42 -27.11 -13.64
N GLY A 47 14.98 -26.42 -14.70
CA GLY A 47 14.22 -27.00 -15.81
C GLY A 47 12.76 -27.29 -15.49
N HIS A 48 12.20 -26.67 -14.45
CA HIS A 48 10.78 -26.83 -14.08
C HIS A 48 9.86 -25.99 -14.98
N ASP A 49 8.59 -26.41 -15.13
CA ASP A 49 7.56 -25.54 -15.72
C ASP A 49 7.19 -24.42 -14.74
N THR A 50 7.58 -23.19 -15.07
CA THR A 50 7.41 -22.02 -14.22
C THR A 50 6.19 -21.17 -14.53
N ARG A 51 5.37 -21.54 -15.53
CA ARG A 51 4.25 -20.70 -15.99
C ARG A 51 3.28 -20.30 -14.87
N GLN A 52 3.02 -21.18 -13.91
CA GLN A 52 2.14 -20.84 -12.79
C GLN A 52 2.79 -19.89 -11.79
N ALA A 53 4.09 -20.09 -11.54
CA ALA A 53 4.85 -19.26 -10.61
C ALA A 53 5.04 -17.84 -11.17
N GLU A 54 5.29 -17.70 -12.47
CA GLU A 54 5.32 -16.43 -13.18
C GLU A 54 3.98 -15.69 -13.08
N ARG A 55 2.86 -16.38 -13.34
CA ARG A 55 1.52 -15.79 -13.18
C ARG A 55 1.24 -15.32 -11.76
N LEU A 56 1.73 -16.05 -10.75
CA LEU A 56 1.59 -15.62 -9.36
C LEU A 56 2.37 -14.33 -9.10
N VAL A 57 3.61 -14.22 -9.59
CA VAL A 57 4.42 -12.99 -9.47
C VAL A 57 3.69 -11.80 -10.12
N ASP A 58 3.15 -11.99 -11.33
CA ASP A 58 2.42 -10.94 -12.02
C ASP A 58 1.16 -10.50 -11.25
N LEU A 59 0.42 -11.44 -10.68
CA LEU A 59 -0.74 -11.14 -9.84
C LEU A 59 -0.33 -10.37 -8.57
N LEU A 60 0.79 -10.73 -7.93
CA LEU A 60 1.30 -10.01 -6.77
C LEU A 60 1.70 -8.58 -7.11
N LYS A 61 2.34 -8.35 -8.27
CA LYS A 61 2.67 -7.01 -8.77
C LYS A 61 1.41 -6.18 -9.02
N GLN A 62 0.38 -6.76 -9.66
CA GLN A 62 -0.91 -6.09 -9.87
C GLN A 62 -1.58 -5.73 -8.55
N THR A 63 -1.52 -6.63 -7.56
CA THR A 63 -2.06 -6.37 -6.22
C THR A 63 -1.35 -5.21 -5.53
N LEU A 64 -0.02 -5.13 -5.65
CA LEU A 64 0.76 -4.00 -5.10
C LEU A 64 0.41 -2.66 -5.74
N ILE A 65 0.13 -2.64 -7.04
CA ILE A 65 -0.33 -1.41 -7.71
C ILE A 65 -1.65 -0.94 -7.09
N GLU A 66 -2.58 -1.84 -6.77
CA GLU A 66 -3.82 -1.45 -6.09
C GLU A 66 -3.57 -0.96 -4.65
N TRP A 67 -2.56 -1.50 -3.96
CA TRP A 67 -2.16 -1.01 -2.64
C TRP A 67 -1.57 0.40 -2.71
N GLU A 68 -0.72 0.67 -3.71
CA GLU A 68 -0.17 2.01 -3.96
C GLU A 68 -1.27 3.02 -4.31
N ARG A 69 -2.26 2.62 -5.12
CA ARG A 69 -3.44 3.46 -5.39
C ARG A 69 -4.23 3.74 -4.11
N HIS A 70 -4.42 2.72 -3.26
CA HIS A 70 -5.10 2.90 -1.99
C HIS A 70 -4.33 3.82 -1.04
N ARG A 71 -3.00 3.71 -0.97
CA ARG A 71 -2.13 4.64 -0.21
C ARG A 71 -2.38 6.08 -0.65
N THR A 72 -2.43 6.34 -1.96
CA THR A 72 -2.71 7.69 -2.50
C THR A 72 -4.07 8.24 -2.03
N LEU A 73 -5.10 7.38 -1.92
CA LEU A 73 -6.40 7.82 -1.39
C LEU A 73 -6.31 8.20 0.10
N ILE A 74 -5.53 7.47 0.89
CA ILE A 74 -5.26 7.81 2.30
C ILE A 74 -4.53 9.15 2.39
N GLU A 75 -3.50 9.38 1.56
CA GLU A 75 -2.77 10.67 1.52
C GLU A 75 -3.68 11.86 1.18
N GLN A 76 -4.56 11.68 0.19
CA GLN A 76 -5.55 12.70 -0.18
C GLN A 76 -6.50 12.99 0.99
N ARG A 77 -6.91 11.95 1.73
CA ARG A 77 -7.76 12.10 2.91
C ARG A 77 -7.04 12.82 4.06
N VAL A 78 -5.78 12.48 4.32
CA VAL A 78 -4.93 13.16 5.30
C VAL A 78 -4.81 14.64 4.95
N THR A 79 -4.46 14.95 3.69
CA THR A 79 -4.35 16.33 3.20
C THR A 79 -5.65 17.11 3.42
N PHE A 80 -6.79 16.52 3.05
CA PHE A 80 -8.09 17.13 3.26
C PHE A 80 -8.36 17.43 4.75
N LEU A 81 -8.12 16.45 5.63
CA LEU A 81 -8.35 16.61 7.07
C LEU A 81 -7.41 17.62 7.72
N GLN A 82 -6.16 17.73 7.24
CA GLN A 82 -5.22 18.75 7.69
C GLN A 82 -5.75 20.16 7.43
N HIS A 83 -6.27 20.43 6.23
CA HIS A 83 -6.89 21.73 5.91
C HIS A 83 -8.15 22.01 6.74
N GLU A 84 -8.96 20.98 7.03
CA GLU A 84 -10.18 21.12 7.85
C GLU A 84 -9.91 21.33 9.34
N VAL A 85 -8.74 20.92 9.85
CA VAL A 85 -8.29 21.11 11.23
C VAL A 85 -7.50 22.41 11.38
N ASN A 86 -6.70 22.77 10.37
CA ASN A 86 -5.89 23.98 10.35
C ASN A 86 -5.95 24.66 8.96
N PRO A 87 -6.97 25.50 8.72
CA PRO A 87 -7.17 26.14 7.42
C PRO A 87 -6.19 27.28 7.11
N GLU A 88 -5.33 27.67 8.07
CA GLU A 88 -4.38 28.79 7.95
C GLU A 88 -2.90 28.33 7.88
N ALA A 89 -2.61 27.02 7.90
CA ALA A 89 -1.25 26.48 7.82
C ALA A 89 -0.71 26.28 6.39
#